data_AF-A0A1N6H3E7-F1
#
_entry.id   AF-A0A1N6H3E7-F1
#
_cell.length_a   1.000
_cell.length_b   1.000
_cell.length_c   1.000
_cell.angle_alpha   90.00
_cell.angle_beta   90.00
_cell.angle_gamma   90.00
#
_symmetry.space_group_name_H-M   'P 1'
#
loop_
_entity.id
_entity.type
_entity.pdbx_description
1 polymer ?
#
loop_
_entity_poly.entity_id
_entity_poly.type
_entity_poly.pdbx_seq_one_letter_code
_entity_poly.pdbx_strand_id
1 'polypeptide(L)'
;MKKKLFYAPGIILCSLLANSLCAQVTDITSKGGIKKAQFVPEKTEEDVDKLFDNNKNTKYCYAFSSNLWMQYQLPEPVIVNQYALSSANDVPGRDPRNWKLLGSLDGKKWVKLDSQAKESFEERMQTKVYSFENTTPYAYYRLHITSNNGDQATQLSEWRLFYKKK
;
A
#
# COMPACT_ATOMS: atom_id res chain seq x y z
N MET A 1 68.91 -26.42 -15.91
CA MET A 1 68.83 -25.09 -15.28
C MET A 1 67.36 -24.71 -15.08
N LYS A 2 67.02 -24.24 -13.88
CA LYS A 2 65.67 -24.10 -13.33
C LYS A 2 64.80 -23.11 -14.12
N LYS A 3 63.58 -23.50 -14.50
CA LYS A 3 62.45 -22.56 -14.71
C LYS A 3 61.24 -23.01 -13.90
N LYS A 4 60.61 -22.00 -13.32
CA LYS A 4 59.78 -22.00 -12.11
C LYS A 4 58.40 -22.62 -12.32
N LEU A 5 57.88 -23.17 -11.22
CA LEU A 5 56.48 -23.46 -10.90
C LEU A 5 55.52 -22.39 -11.44
N PHE A 6 54.31 -22.77 -11.86
CA PHE A 6 53.06 -22.42 -11.14
C PHE A 6 51.94 -23.41 -11.54
N TYR A 7 51.56 -24.28 -10.60
CA TYR A 7 50.25 -24.92 -10.54
C TYR A 7 49.50 -24.17 -9.42
N ALA A 8 48.30 -23.68 -9.68
CA ALA A 8 47.38 -23.25 -8.63
C ALA A 8 46.21 -24.25 -8.56
N PRO A 9 46.09 -25.04 -7.49
CA PRO A 9 44.89 -25.77 -7.19
C PRO A 9 44.01 -24.98 -6.21
N GLY A 10 42.71 -24.91 -6.48
CA GLY A 10 41.67 -24.69 -5.48
C GLY A 10 41.39 -23.25 -5.04
N ILE A 11 40.14 -22.81 -5.19
CA ILE A 11 39.11 -22.89 -4.14
C ILE A 11 37.91 -22.08 -4.65
N ILE A 12 36.82 -22.80 -4.95
CA ILE A 12 35.48 -22.24 -4.89
C ILE A 12 35.18 -22.10 -3.40
N LEU A 13 35.01 -20.88 -2.90
CA LEU A 13 33.99 -20.50 -1.91
C LEU A 13 34.20 -19.02 -1.49
N CYS A 14 33.09 -18.39 -1.12
CA CYS A 14 33.01 -17.13 -0.38
C CYS A 14 32.89 -15.84 -1.20
N SER A 15 31.66 -15.55 -1.63
CA SER A 15 31.00 -14.31 -1.19
C SER A 15 29.49 -14.37 -1.46
N LEU A 16 28.85 -15.41 -0.91
CA LEU A 16 27.40 -15.42 -0.70
C LEU A 16 27.08 -14.58 0.55
N LEU A 17 27.55 -13.33 0.58
CA LEU A 17 27.22 -12.33 1.60
C LEU A 17 27.21 -10.93 0.97
N ALA A 18 26.38 -10.77 -0.05
CA ALA A 18 25.69 -9.50 -0.26
C ALA A 18 24.19 -9.79 -0.20
N ASN A 19 23.74 -10.42 0.90
CA ASN A 19 22.35 -10.21 1.30
C ASN A 19 22.24 -8.73 1.62
N SER A 20 21.83 -7.99 0.60
CA SER A 20 21.60 -6.57 0.63
C SER A 20 20.91 -6.20 1.94
N LEU A 21 21.57 -5.35 2.73
CA LEU A 21 20.98 -4.69 3.91
C LEU A 21 19.86 -3.71 3.50
N CYS A 22 19.51 -3.62 2.22
CA CYS A 22 18.32 -2.91 1.79
C CYS A 22 17.09 -3.70 2.25
N ALA A 23 16.33 -3.10 3.17
CA ALA A 23 15.09 -3.67 3.68
C ALA A 23 14.24 -4.20 2.51
N GLN A 24 13.98 -5.51 2.50
CA GLN A 24 13.14 -6.14 1.49
C GLN A 24 11.69 -5.65 1.70
N VAL A 25 11.24 -4.74 0.84
CA VAL A 25 9.85 -4.28 0.77
C VAL A 25 9.13 -5.16 -0.24
N THR A 26 8.14 -5.92 0.24
CA THR A 26 7.27 -6.75 -0.59
C THR A 26 5.94 -6.02 -0.78
N ASP A 27 5.56 -5.76 -2.03
CA ASP A 27 4.22 -5.28 -2.35
C ASP A 27 3.22 -6.44 -2.28
N ILE A 28 2.29 -6.37 -1.33
CA ILE A 28 1.29 -7.41 -1.12
C ILE A 28 0.05 -7.23 -1.99
N THR A 29 -0.18 -6.03 -2.55
CA THR A 29 -1.30 -5.75 -3.47
C THR A 29 -1.09 -6.36 -4.85
N SER A 30 0.13 -6.81 -5.16
CA SER A 30 0.46 -7.57 -6.37
C SER A 30 0.04 -9.05 -6.32
N LYS A 31 -0.34 -9.59 -5.14
CA LYS A 31 -0.57 -11.03 -4.92
C LYS A 31 -1.93 -11.55 -5.42
N GLY A 32 -2.73 -10.73 -6.10
CA GLY A 32 -4.13 -11.02 -6.36
C GLY A 32 -4.99 -10.88 -5.10
N GLY A 33 -6.32 -10.82 -5.26
CA GLY A 33 -7.24 -10.56 -4.15
C GLY A 33 -8.57 -9.98 -4.62
N ILE A 34 -9.49 -9.79 -3.68
CA ILE A 34 -10.81 -9.19 -3.94
C ILE A 34 -10.80 -7.76 -3.42
N LYS A 35 -11.07 -6.81 -4.30
CA LYS A 35 -11.17 -5.38 -3.99
C LYS A 35 -12.65 -5.03 -3.78
N LYS A 36 -12.95 -4.21 -2.78
CA LYS A 36 -14.30 -3.68 -2.54
C LYS A 36 -14.22 -2.25 -2.05
N ALA A 37 -15.13 -1.41 -2.50
CA ALA A 37 -15.41 -0.13 -1.86
C ALA A 37 -16.79 -0.20 -1.18
N GLN A 38 -17.00 0.64 -0.17
CA GLN A 38 -18.30 0.79 0.47
C GLN A 38 -19.38 1.16 -0.55
N PHE A 39 -19.01 2.03 -1.48
CA PHE A 39 -19.87 2.51 -2.54
C PHE A 39 -19.15 2.38 -3.88
N VAL A 40 -19.92 1.99 -4.88
CA VAL A 40 -19.47 1.84 -6.26
C VAL A 40 -19.90 3.09 -7.03
N PRO A 41 -18.95 3.86 -7.58
CA PRO A 41 -19.27 5.00 -8.44
C PRO A 41 -20.03 4.53 -9.70
N GLU A 42 -20.96 5.34 -10.19
CA GLU A 42 -21.65 5.05 -11.46
C GLU A 42 -20.67 5.04 -12.64
N LYS A 43 -19.65 5.90 -12.56
CA LYS A 43 -18.54 5.96 -13.50
C LYS A 43 -17.54 4.85 -13.20
N THR A 44 -17.58 3.78 -13.98
CA THR A 44 -16.69 2.61 -13.80
C THR A 44 -15.22 2.96 -14.05
N GLU A 45 -14.92 4.02 -14.80
CA GLU A 45 -13.54 4.50 -14.95
C GLU A 45 -12.99 5.13 -13.67
N GLU A 46 -13.82 5.33 -12.64
CA GLU A 46 -13.44 5.86 -11.33
C GLU A 46 -13.75 4.92 -10.16
N ASP A 47 -13.84 3.62 -10.40
CA ASP A 47 -14.17 2.62 -9.37
C ASP A 47 -12.97 2.17 -8.52
N VAL A 48 -13.20 1.16 -7.65
CA VAL A 48 -12.18 0.69 -6.69
C VAL A 48 -10.98 0.04 -7.37
N ASP A 49 -11.11 -0.42 -8.62
CA ASP A 49 -9.99 -1.04 -9.32
C ASP A 49 -8.86 -0.05 -9.60
N LYS A 50 -9.20 1.24 -9.76
CA LYS A 50 -8.23 2.31 -10.00
C LYS A 50 -7.22 2.45 -8.87
N LEU A 51 -7.59 2.13 -7.63
CA LEU A 51 -6.66 2.16 -6.49
C LEU A 51 -5.52 1.15 -6.57
N PHE A 52 -5.59 0.19 -7.50
CA PHE A 52 -4.69 -0.95 -7.57
C PHE A 52 -4.25 -1.23 -9.02
N ASP A 53 -4.33 -0.24 -9.92
CA ASP A 53 -3.96 -0.40 -11.34
C ASP A 53 -2.55 0.12 -11.68
N ASN A 54 -1.83 0.66 -10.68
CA ASN A 54 -0.48 1.22 -10.82
C ASN A 54 -0.42 2.39 -11.83
N ASN A 55 -1.53 3.13 -11.98
CA ASN A 55 -1.65 4.30 -12.82
C ASN A 55 -2.22 5.49 -12.04
N LYS A 56 -1.34 6.39 -11.59
CA LYS A 56 -1.74 7.59 -10.83
C LYS A 56 -2.64 8.59 -11.58
N ASN A 57 -2.83 8.40 -12.90
CA ASN A 57 -3.73 9.23 -13.71
C ASN A 57 -5.20 8.77 -13.65
N THR A 58 -5.47 7.55 -13.14
CA THR A 58 -6.82 7.09 -12.82
C THR A 58 -7.10 7.35 -11.33
N LYS A 59 -8.36 7.26 -10.93
CA LYS A 59 -8.74 7.53 -9.53
C LYS A 59 -10.00 6.80 -9.13
N TYR A 60 -10.08 6.37 -7.87
CA TYR A 60 -11.37 6.20 -7.23
C TYR A 60 -11.96 7.57 -6.91
N CYS A 61 -13.24 7.81 -7.17
CA CYS A 61 -13.92 9.04 -6.76
C CYS A 61 -15.38 8.75 -6.37
N TYR A 62 -15.78 9.19 -5.17
CA TYR A 62 -17.16 9.03 -4.72
C TYR A 62 -17.63 10.18 -3.83
N ALA A 63 -18.95 10.42 -3.80
CA ALA A 63 -19.57 11.40 -2.92
C ALA A 63 -19.26 11.10 -1.44
N PHE A 64 -18.92 12.13 -0.67
CA PHE A 64 -18.41 11.95 0.69
C PHE A 64 -19.38 12.50 1.74
N SER A 65 -19.74 11.63 2.69
CA SER A 65 -20.64 11.94 3.81
C SER A 65 -19.99 11.63 5.16
N SER A 66 -18.72 12.00 5.34
CA SER A 66 -17.87 11.76 6.54
C SER A 66 -17.45 10.30 6.79
N ASN A 67 -17.86 9.37 5.93
CA ASN A 67 -17.57 7.96 6.10
C ASN A 67 -17.46 7.27 4.75
N LEU A 68 -16.29 6.73 4.45
CA LEU A 68 -16.02 6.00 3.21
C LEU A 68 -14.93 4.97 3.48
N TRP A 69 -15.12 3.74 3.01
CA TRP A 69 -14.07 2.73 3.09
C TRP A 69 -13.79 2.02 1.77
N MET A 70 -12.54 1.61 1.62
CA MET A 70 -12.07 0.69 0.59
C MET A 70 -11.35 -0.46 1.27
N GLN A 71 -11.45 -1.64 0.69
CA GLN A 71 -11.05 -2.89 1.30
C GLN A 71 -10.33 -3.76 0.27
N TYR A 72 -9.26 -4.41 0.73
CA TYR A 72 -8.55 -5.44 0.01
C TYR A 72 -8.60 -6.74 0.81
N GLN A 73 -9.17 -7.78 0.21
CA GLN A 73 -9.14 -9.14 0.75
C GLN A 73 -8.04 -9.92 0.03
N LEU A 74 -7.07 -10.38 0.81
CA LEU A 74 -5.98 -11.22 0.33
C LEU A 74 -6.44 -12.69 0.17
N PRO A 75 -5.81 -13.46 -0.74
CA PRO A 75 -6.03 -14.90 -0.87
C PRO A 75 -5.69 -15.68 0.41
N GLU A 76 -4.70 -15.18 1.17
CA GLU A 76 -4.25 -15.73 2.44
C GLU A 76 -3.90 -14.58 3.41
N PRO A 77 -3.97 -14.78 4.74
CA PRO A 77 -3.55 -13.76 5.69
C PRO A 77 -2.07 -13.38 5.54
N VAL A 78 -1.77 -12.09 5.39
CA VAL A 78 -0.39 -11.56 5.27
C VAL A 78 -0.18 -10.44 6.29
N ILE A 79 1.05 -10.30 6.79
CA ILE A 79 1.44 -9.16 7.63
C ILE A 79 1.66 -7.93 6.73
N VAL A 80 0.99 -6.82 7.05
CA VAL A 80 1.28 -5.50 6.49
C VAL A 80 1.78 -4.62 7.62
N ASN A 81 2.87 -3.90 7.37
CA ASN A 81 3.47 -2.94 8.31
C ASN A 81 3.86 -1.61 7.62
N GLN A 82 3.48 -1.46 6.36
CA GLN A 82 3.64 -0.23 5.60
C GLN A 82 2.54 -0.14 4.54
N TYR A 83 2.08 1.07 4.26
CA TYR A 83 1.16 1.34 3.15
C TYR A 83 1.50 2.66 2.49
N ALA A 84 1.03 2.86 1.27
CA ALA A 84 1.16 4.12 0.56
C ALA A 84 -0.19 4.56 -0.02
N LEU A 85 -0.43 5.87 0.01
CA LEU A 85 -1.56 6.52 -0.63
C LEU A 85 -1.04 7.50 -1.66
N SER A 86 -1.67 7.55 -2.84
CA SER A 86 -1.38 8.58 -3.85
C SER A 86 -2.58 9.46 -4.09
N SER A 87 -2.41 10.79 -4.03
CA SER A 87 -3.46 11.75 -4.39
C SER A 87 -3.85 11.58 -5.86
N ALA A 88 -5.09 11.94 -6.20
CA ALA A 88 -5.55 11.92 -7.60
C ALA A 88 -4.91 13.03 -8.47
N ASN A 89 -5.50 13.36 -9.61
CA ASN A 89 -4.94 14.26 -10.61
C ASN A 89 -5.55 15.68 -10.65
N ASP A 90 -6.67 15.96 -9.97
CA ASP A 90 -7.44 17.20 -10.19
C ASP A 90 -7.69 18.06 -8.92
N VAL A 91 -8.60 17.68 -8.02
CA VAL A 91 -9.16 18.53 -6.96
C VAL A 91 -8.55 18.25 -5.56
N PRO A 92 -7.76 19.15 -4.96
CA PRO A 92 -7.11 18.89 -3.67
C PRO A 92 -8.10 18.75 -2.49
N GLY A 93 -9.25 19.44 -2.56
CA GLY A 93 -10.31 19.37 -1.55
C GLY A 93 -10.89 17.96 -1.34
N ARG A 94 -10.76 17.10 -2.35
CA ARG A 94 -11.24 15.72 -2.34
C ARG A 94 -10.22 14.71 -1.81
N ASP A 95 -8.99 15.13 -1.57
CA ASP A 95 -7.97 14.20 -1.08
C ASP A 95 -8.29 13.79 0.38
N PRO A 96 -7.97 12.55 0.79
CA PRO A 96 -8.22 12.11 2.16
C PRO A 96 -7.38 12.92 3.14
N ARG A 97 -7.98 13.30 4.26
CA ARG A 97 -7.34 14.12 5.31
C ARG A 97 -7.15 13.37 6.62
N ASN A 98 -8.16 12.56 6.99
CA ASN A 98 -8.11 11.70 8.17
C ASN A 98 -8.58 10.30 7.78
N TRP A 99 -7.85 9.27 8.20
CA TRP A 99 -8.25 7.89 7.98
C TRP A 99 -7.67 6.96 9.03
N LYS A 100 -8.19 5.73 9.03
CA LYS A 100 -7.65 4.60 9.78
C LYS A 100 -7.31 3.48 8.79
N LEU A 101 -6.19 2.81 9.02
CA LEU A 101 -5.93 1.50 8.43
C LEU A 101 -6.38 0.44 9.42
N LEU A 102 -7.22 -0.49 8.95
CA LEU A 102 -7.79 -1.54 9.76
C LEU A 102 -7.42 -2.91 9.20
N GLY A 103 -7.20 -3.89 10.09
CA GLY A 103 -6.98 -5.30 9.78
C GLY A 103 -8.13 -6.16 10.28
N SER A 104 -8.46 -7.23 9.56
CA SER A 104 -9.44 -8.22 9.99
C SER A 104 -9.11 -9.62 9.48
N LEU A 105 -9.44 -10.63 10.28
CA LEU A 105 -9.34 -12.04 9.89
C LEU A 105 -10.64 -12.55 9.23
N ASP A 106 -11.78 -11.94 9.54
CA ASP A 106 -13.11 -12.45 9.18
C ASP A 106 -13.96 -11.45 8.36
N GLY A 107 -13.43 -10.24 8.12
CA GLY A 107 -14.12 -9.15 7.43
C GLY A 107 -15.22 -8.49 8.26
N LYS A 108 -15.42 -8.90 9.52
CA LYS A 108 -16.50 -8.44 10.42
C LYS A 108 -15.95 -7.69 11.61
N LYS A 109 -14.94 -8.24 12.30
CA LYS A 109 -14.26 -7.62 13.43
C LYS A 109 -12.98 -6.95 12.96
N TRP A 110 -12.85 -5.66 13.21
CA TRP A 110 -11.76 -4.84 12.71
C TRP A 110 -10.86 -4.36 13.84
N VAL A 111 -9.56 -4.56 13.68
CA VAL A 111 -8.51 -4.04 14.57
C VAL A 111 -7.91 -2.81 13.90
N LYS A 112 -7.75 -1.72 14.67
CA LYS A 112 -7.07 -0.52 14.17
C LYS A 112 -5.56 -0.77 14.16
N LEU A 113 -4.94 -0.67 12.99
CA LEU A 113 -3.50 -0.87 12.77
C LEU A 113 -2.74 0.46 12.73
N ASP A 114 -3.34 1.47 12.09
CA ASP A 114 -2.77 2.81 11.99
C ASP A 114 -3.88 3.88 11.94
N SER A 115 -3.52 5.12 12.24
CA SER A 115 -4.41 6.27 12.17
C SER A 115 -3.63 7.52 11.75
N GLN A 116 -4.10 8.21 10.73
CA GLN A 116 -3.54 9.47 10.27
C GLN A 116 -4.59 10.58 10.36
N ALA A 117 -4.14 11.79 10.64
CA ALA A 117 -5.01 12.95 10.81
C ALA A 117 -4.34 14.23 10.33
N LYS A 118 -5.14 15.12 9.74
CA LYS A 118 -4.70 16.41 9.18
C LYS A 118 -3.63 16.26 8.09
N GLU A 119 -3.67 15.14 7.37
CA GLU A 119 -2.76 14.91 6.25
C GLU A 119 -3.12 15.81 5.07
N SER A 120 -2.08 16.23 4.35
CA SER A 120 -2.15 16.99 3.11
C SER A 120 -1.32 16.31 2.03
N PHE A 121 -1.72 16.52 0.78
CA PHE A 121 -0.93 16.22 -0.39
C PHE A 121 -0.62 17.55 -1.09
N GLU A 122 0.64 17.94 -1.09
CA GLU A 122 1.11 19.24 -1.59
C GLU A 122 1.16 19.28 -3.12
N GLU A 123 1.26 18.11 -3.75
CA GLU A 123 1.30 17.94 -5.20
C GLU A 123 0.22 16.95 -5.67
N ARG A 124 -0.19 17.06 -6.95
CA ARG A 124 -1.05 16.05 -7.58
C ARG A 124 -0.27 14.77 -7.85
N MET A 125 -0.93 13.62 -7.75
CA MET A 125 -0.30 12.30 -7.92
C MET A 125 0.87 12.04 -6.95
N GLN A 126 0.93 12.80 -5.85
CA GLN A 126 1.93 12.65 -4.82
C GLN A 126 1.65 11.38 -4.04
N THR A 127 2.69 10.55 -3.84
CA THR A 127 2.62 9.37 -3.01
C THR A 127 3.20 9.66 -1.64
N LYS A 128 2.45 9.35 -0.59
CA LYS A 128 2.93 9.37 0.80
C LYS A 128 2.94 7.95 1.34
N VAL A 129 4.00 7.61 2.06
CA VAL A 129 4.25 6.27 2.61
C VAL A 129 4.19 6.34 4.13
N TYR A 130 3.47 5.39 4.73
CA TYR A 130 3.20 5.33 6.15
C TYR A 130 3.63 3.96 6.68
N SER A 131 4.49 3.94 7.69
CA SER A 131 4.95 2.73 8.36
C SER A 131 4.37 2.64 9.76
N PHE A 132 4.03 1.42 10.18
CA PHE A 132 3.44 1.16 11.49
C PHE A 132 3.89 -0.20 12.02
N GLU A 133 3.76 -0.40 13.33
CA GLU A 133 4.08 -1.67 13.97
C GLU A 133 2.94 -2.67 13.79
N ASN A 134 3.24 -3.82 13.19
CA ASN A 134 2.32 -4.95 13.13
C ASN A 134 3.09 -6.25 12.88
N THR A 135 2.80 -7.26 13.67
CA THR A 135 3.32 -8.63 13.53
C THR A 135 2.22 -9.64 13.28
N THR A 136 0.95 -9.21 13.26
CA THR A 136 -0.21 -10.08 13.08
C THR A 136 -0.63 -10.10 11.60
N PRO A 137 -0.75 -11.28 10.97
CA PRO A 137 -1.28 -11.37 9.62
C PRO A 137 -2.80 -11.18 9.62
N TYR A 138 -3.31 -10.50 8.59
CA TYR A 138 -4.75 -10.30 8.38
C TYR A 138 -5.13 -10.69 6.95
N ALA A 139 -6.33 -11.26 6.79
CA ALA A 139 -6.90 -11.58 5.47
C ALA A 139 -7.53 -10.35 4.80
N TYR A 140 -7.97 -9.39 5.61
CA TYR A 140 -8.62 -8.18 5.13
C TYR A 140 -7.88 -6.95 5.64
N TYR A 141 -7.65 -6.01 4.73
CA TYR A 141 -7.21 -4.66 5.05
C TYR A 141 -8.26 -3.67 4.58
N ARG A 142 -8.53 -2.65 5.40
CA ARG A 142 -9.51 -1.61 5.09
C ARG A 142 -8.91 -0.23 5.34
N LEU A 143 -8.93 0.61 4.33
CA LEU A 143 -8.71 2.04 4.44
C LEU A 143 -10.04 2.70 4.74
N HIS A 144 -10.17 3.28 5.92
CA HIS A 144 -11.40 3.94 6.38
C HIS A 144 -11.17 5.45 6.47
N ILE A 145 -11.66 6.18 5.47
CA ILE A 145 -11.56 7.64 5.40
C ILE A 145 -12.69 8.25 6.23
N THR A 146 -12.31 9.17 7.12
CA THR A 146 -13.20 9.84 8.08
C THR A 146 -13.33 11.34 7.84
N SER A 147 -12.42 11.92 7.04
CA SER A 147 -12.59 13.26 6.48
C SER A 147 -11.74 13.46 5.22
N ASN A 148 -12.16 14.37 4.34
CA ASN A 148 -11.37 14.95 3.26
C ASN A 148 -11.00 16.41 3.59
N ASN A 149 -10.50 17.15 2.60
CA ASN A 149 -10.13 18.57 2.72
C ASN A 149 -11.30 19.53 2.42
N GLY A 150 -12.54 19.13 2.70
CA GLY A 150 -13.72 20.02 2.70
C GLY A 150 -14.56 20.01 1.42
N ASP A 151 -14.31 19.10 0.50
CA ASP A 151 -15.12 18.93 -0.72
C ASP A 151 -16.30 17.95 -0.50
N GLN A 152 -17.24 17.91 -1.43
CA GLN A 152 -18.41 17.01 -1.41
C GLN A 152 -18.08 15.59 -1.88
N ALA A 153 -16.89 15.36 -2.44
CA ALA A 153 -16.42 14.04 -2.85
C ALA A 153 -15.05 13.71 -2.24
N THR A 154 -14.70 12.44 -2.23
CA THR A 154 -13.37 11.95 -1.87
C THR A 154 -12.77 11.16 -3.02
N GLN A 155 -11.48 11.33 -3.24
CA GLN A 155 -10.76 10.64 -4.31
C GLN A 155 -9.36 10.19 -3.89
N LEU A 156 -8.85 9.17 -4.58
CA LEU A 156 -7.50 8.66 -4.40
C LEU A 156 -7.08 7.93 -5.68
N SER A 157 -5.81 8.05 -6.09
CA SER A 157 -5.33 7.34 -7.28
C SER A 157 -4.82 5.94 -6.96
N GLU A 158 -4.05 5.79 -5.89
CA GLU A 158 -3.45 4.50 -5.54
C GLU A 158 -3.56 4.24 -4.03
N TRP A 159 -3.78 2.98 -3.68
CA TRP A 159 -3.59 2.46 -2.34
C TRP A 159 -2.79 1.16 -2.38
N ARG A 160 -1.56 1.20 -1.88
CA ARG A 160 -0.65 0.05 -1.87
C ARG A 160 -0.34 -0.38 -0.47
N LEU A 161 -0.22 -1.69 -0.27
CA LEU A 161 0.07 -2.32 1.01
C LEU A 161 1.39 -3.08 0.89
N PHE A 162 2.22 -3.00 1.92
CA PHE A 162 3.56 -3.56 1.92
C PHE A 162 3.89 -4.30 3.20
N TYR A 163 4.73 -5.32 3.04
CA TYR A 163 5.51 -5.88 4.12
C TYR A 163 6.96 -5.47 3.95
N LYS A 164 7.48 -4.69 4.90
CA LYS A 164 8.90 -4.35 4.99
C LYS A 164 9.55 -5.23 6.05
N LYS A 165 10.46 -6.11 5.63
CA LYS A 165 11.26 -6.89 6.57
C LYS A 165 12.14 -5.95 7.40
N LYS A 166 12.11 -6.12 8.72
CA LYS A 166 12.98 -5.42 9.66
C LYS A 166 14.36 -6.08 9.73
#